data_AF-A0A4U9TRY7-F1
#
_entry.id   AF-A0A4U9TRY7-F1
#
_cell.length_a   1.000
_cell.length_b   1.000
_cell.length_c   1.000
_cell.angle_alpha   90.00
_cell.angle_beta   90.00
_cell.angle_gamma   90.00
#
_symmetry.space_group_name_H-M   'P 1'
#
loop_
_entity.id
_entity.type
_entity.pdbx_description
1 polymer ?
#
loop_
_entity_poly.entity_id
_entity_poly.type
_entity_poly.pdbx_seq_one_letter_code
_entity_poly.pdbx_strand_id
1 'polypeptide(L)' 'MVSSEMPEIIRISDRVLVMREGKITRELKGDDITEENIARYAINDLN' A
#
# COMPACT_ATOMS: atom_id res chain seq x y z
N MET A 1 -11.75 10.93 2.52
CA MET A 1 -10.56 11.64 2.03
C MET A 1 -9.93 10.78 0.94
N VAL A 2 -9.50 11.39 -0.16
CA VAL A 2 -8.81 10.70 -1.26
C VAL A 2 -7.52 11.47 -1.49
N SER A 3 -6.40 10.76 -1.52
CA SER A 3 -5.08 11.32 -1.80
C SER A 3 -4.35 10.43 -2.80
N SER A 4 -3.55 11.05 -3.65
CA SER A 4 -2.63 10.39 -4.58
C SER A 4 -1.18 10.47 -4.11
N GLU A 5 -0.90 11.19 -3.03
CA GLU A 5 0.45 11.41 -2.53
C GLU A 5 0.83 10.31 -1.55
N MET A 6 1.81 9.48 -1.91
CA MET A 6 2.29 8.37 -1.07
C MET A 6 2.69 8.80 0.35
N PRO A 7 3.42 9.93 0.55
CA PRO A 7 3.79 10.38 1.90
C PRO A 7 2.58 10.70 2.78
N GLU A 8 1.46 11.14 2.18
CA GLU A 8 0.24 11.41 2.93
C GLU A 8 -0.41 10.10 3.39
N ILE A 9 -0.52 9.12 2.49
CA ILE A 9 -1.07 7.78 2.80
C ILE A 9 -0.29 7.14 3.95
N ILE A 10 1.04 7.16 3.90
CA ILE A 10 1.91 6.58 4.94
C ILE A 10 1.70 7.26 6.29
N ARG A 11 1.54 8.59 6.32
CA ARG A 11 1.41 9.34 7.57
C ARG A 11 0.07 9.14 8.28
N ILE A 12 -1.00 8.93 7.53
CA ILE A 12 -2.38 8.99 8.06
C ILE A 12 -3.04 7.63 8.22
N SER A 13 -2.48 6.58 7.62
CA SER A 13 -3.17 5.29 7.51
C SER A 13 -2.68 4.33 8.60
N ASP A 14 -3.60 3.78 9.39
CA ASP A 14 -3.31 2.67 10.29
C ASP A 14 -3.16 1.33 9.54
N ARG A 15 -3.80 1.23 8.36
CA ARG A 15 -3.85 0.04 7.50
C ARG A 15 -3.89 0.45 6.04
N VAL A 16 -3.13 -0.25 5.18
CA VAL A 16 -3.15 -0.05 3.73
C VAL A 16 -3.49 -1.37 3.04
N LEU A 17 -4.48 -1.34 2.13
CA LEU A 17 -4.83 -2.44 1.25
C LEU A 17 -4.32 -2.14 -0.15
N VAL A 18 -3.43 -2.97 -0.66
CA VAL A 18 -2.90 -2.85 -2.02
C VAL A 18 -3.77 -3.69 -2.94
N MET A 19 -4.23 -3.09 -4.04
CA MET A 19 -5.10 -3.74 -5.02
C MET A 19 -4.45 -3.76 -6.40
N ARG A 20 -4.62 -4.88 -7.11
CA ARG A 20 -4.17 -5.09 -8.49
C ARG A 20 -5.18 -5.99 -9.20
N GLU A 21 -5.53 -5.66 -10.45
CA GLU A 21 -6.47 -6.44 -11.28
C GLU A 21 -7.80 -6.77 -10.57
N GLY A 22 -8.34 -5.79 -9.82
CA GLY A 22 -9.61 -5.93 -9.11
C GLY A 22 -9.56 -6.82 -7.86
N LYS A 23 -8.37 -7.25 -7.42
CA LYS A 23 -8.17 -8.06 -6.21
C LYS A 23 -7.27 -7.33 -5.21
N ILE A 24 -7.50 -7.57 -3.93
CA ILE A 24 -6.56 -7.16 -2.87
C ILE A 24 -5.39 -8.16 -2.89
N THR A 25 -4.18 -7.69 -3.14
CA THR A 25 -2.97 -8.51 -3.17
C THR A 25 -2.23 -8.48 -1.85
N ARG A 26 -2.37 -7.41 -1.07
CA ARG A 26 -1.70 -7.27 0.23
C ARG A 26 -2.46 -6.41 1.22
N GLU A 27 -2.33 -6.75 2.49
CA GLU A 27 -2.62 -5.88 3.61
C GLU A 27 -1.31 -5.50 4.32
N LEU A 28 -1.10 -4.21 4.57
CA LEU A 28 0.03 -3.65 5.31
C LEU A 28 -0.48 -2.96 6.57
N LYS A 29 0.27 -3.08 7.67
CA LYS A 29 -0.07 -2.52 8.99
C LYS A 29 1.19 -2.03 9.71
N GLY A 30 1.06 -0.96 10.49
CA GLY A 30 2.16 -0.44 11.31
C GLY A 30 3.42 -0.18 10.47
N ASP A 31 4.54 -0.73 10.90
CA ASP A 31 5.85 -0.54 10.27
C ASP A 31 5.95 -1.12 8.84
N ASP A 32 5.01 -1.97 8.42
CA ASP A 32 4.95 -2.46 7.05
C ASP A 32 4.44 -1.42 6.05
N ILE A 33 3.86 -0.31 6.52
CA ILE A 33 3.36 0.78 5.68
C ILE A 33 4.54 1.66 5.25
N THR A 34 5.29 1.18 4.26
CA THR A 34 6.42 1.89 3.66
C THR A 34 6.17 2.12 2.18
N GLU A 35 6.80 3.16 1.63
CA GLU A 35 6.74 3.45 0.19
C GLU A 35 7.26 2.26 -0.64
N GLU A 36 8.34 1.62 -0.18
CA GLU A 36 8.90 0.43 -0.82
C GLU A 36 7.90 -0.73 -0.84
N ASN A 37 7.27 -1.06 0.28
CA ASN A 37 6.31 -2.16 0.35
C ASN A 37 5.08 -1.87 -0.52
N ILE A 38 4.53 -0.65 -0.44
CA ILE A 38 3.36 -0.27 -1.25
C ILE A 38 3.69 -0.38 -2.74
N ALA A 39 4.81 0.20 -3.19
CA ALA A 39 5.24 0.13 -4.58
C ALA A 39 5.51 -1.32 -5.03
N ARG A 40 6.19 -2.11 -4.17
CA ARG A 40 6.48 -3.51 -4.43
C ARG A 40 5.20 -4.29 -4.72
N TYR A 41 4.20 -4.24 -3.85
CA TYR A 41 2.95 -5.02 -4.02
C TYR A 41 1.98 -4.43 -5.04
N ALA A 42 2.15 -3.15 -5.42
CA ALA A 42 1.35 -2.52 -6.47
C ALA A 42 1.87 -2.89 -7.88
N ILE A 43 3.18 -3.08 -8.03
CA ILE A 43 3.84 -3.27 -9.33
C ILE A 43 4.30 -4.72 -9.54
N ASN A 44 4.81 -5.40 -8.51
CA ASN A 44 5.43 -6.72 -8.58
C ASN A 44 4.79 -7.72 -7.60
N ASP A 45 4.06 -8.71 -8.14
CA ASP A 45 3.71 -9.92 -7.40
C ASP A 45 4.96 -10.83 -7.32
N LEU A 46 5.83 -10.60 -6.34
CA LEU A 46 6.78 -11.63 -5.94
C LEU A 46 6.05 -12.61 -5.02
N ASN A 47 5.61 -13.72 -5.61
CA ASN A 47 5.23 -14.94 -4.90
C ASN A 47 6.44 -15.55 -4.20
#